data_AF-A0A8T5PN18-F1
#
_entry.id   AF-A0A8T5PN18-F1
#
_cell.length_a   1.000
_cell.length_b   1.000
_cell.length_c   1.000
_cell.angle_alpha   90.00
_cell.angle_beta   90.00
_cell.angle_gamma   90.00
#
_symmetry.space_group_name_H-M   'P 1'
#
loop_
_entity.id
_entity.type
_entity.pdbx_description
1 polymer ?
#
loop_
_entity_poly.entity_id
_entity_poly.type
_entity_poly.pdbx_seq_one_letter_code
_entity_poly.pdbx_strand_id
1 'polypeptide(L)' 'MCVNGKIAGITRYGVVREKTSVLARASFETPIKHVINAALVGEIDKLDSVVENVMINQPVPLGTGLPGLITKVK' A
#
# COMPACT_ATOMS: atom_id res chain seq x y z
N MET A 1 16.81 -3.95 1.71
CA MET A 1 17.19 -5.31 1.27
C MET A 1 17.67 -6.23 2.40
N CYS A 2 18.13 -5.72 3.56
CA CYS A 2 18.52 -6.58 4.70
C CYS A 2 17.88 -6.17 6.04
N VAL A 3 16.74 -5.47 6.00
CA VAL A 3 16.08 -4.91 7.21
C VAL A 3 15.59 -6.00 8.16
N ASN A 4 15.24 -7.16 7.63
CA ASN A 4 14.75 -8.35 8.32
C ASN A 4 15.86 -9.40 8.58
N GLY A 5 17.14 -9.01 8.46
CA GLY A 5 18.28 -9.90 8.70
C GLY A 5 18.53 -10.95 7.60
N LYS A 6 17.79 -10.90 6.49
CA LYS A 6 17.99 -11.75 5.31
C LYS A 6 18.05 -10.89 4.05
N ILE A 7 18.73 -11.36 3.01
CA ILE A 7 18.76 -10.67 1.72
C ILE A 7 17.38 -10.85 1.06
N ALA A 8 16.61 -9.77 1.03
CA ALA A 8 15.38 -9.67 0.25
C ALA A 8 15.72 -9.21 -1.18
N GLY A 9 15.49 -10.09 -2.16
CA GLY A 9 15.63 -9.74 -3.57
C GLY A 9 14.51 -8.81 -4.04
N ILE A 10 14.80 -7.95 -5.01
CA ILE A 10 13.82 -7.09 -5.69
C ILE A 10 13.04 -7.93 -6.70
N THR A 11 12.14 -8.76 -6.20
CA THR A 11 11.27 -9.62 -7.01
C THR A 11 9.88 -9.69 -6.39
N ARG A 12 8.90 -10.19 -7.15
CA ARG A 12 7.53 -10.49 -6.67
C ARG A 12 7.45 -11.39 -5.43
N TYR A 13 8.52 -12.14 -5.11
CA TYR A 13 8.57 -13.03 -3.95
C TYR A 13 9.29 -12.41 -2.74
N GLY A 14 10.06 -11.35 -2.95
CA GLY A 14 10.80 -10.65 -1.90
C GLY A 14 10.03 -9.43 -1.40
N VAL A 15 10.43 -8.26 -1.89
CA VAL A 15 9.97 -6.93 -1.41
C VAL A 15 8.45 -6.75 -1.51
N VAL A 16 7.78 -7.36 -2.50
CA VAL A 16 6.32 -7.24 -2.69
C VAL A 16 5.55 -7.94 -1.55
N ARG A 17 6.06 -9.06 -1.02
CA ARG A 17 5.37 -9.79 0.07
C ARG A 17 5.32 -9.02 1.38
N GLU A 18 6.26 -8.09 1.59
CA GLU A 18 6.32 -7.26 2.79
C GLU A 18 5.31 -6.11 2.80
N LYS A 19 4.63 -5.83 1.69
CA LYS A 19 3.57 -4.81 1.66
C LYS A 19 2.35 -5.30 2.43
N THR A 20 1.90 -4.47 3.36
CA THR A 20 0.74 -4.73 4.22
C THR A 20 -0.57 -4.57 3.46
N SER A 21 -0.66 -3.61 2.54
CA SER A 21 -1.86 -3.33 1.75
C SER A 21 -2.08 -4.37 0.64
N VAL A 22 -3.33 -4.79 0.47
CA VAL A 22 -3.76 -5.73 -0.57
C VAL A 22 -3.59 -5.08 -1.93
N LEU A 23 -3.99 -3.81 -2.02
CA LEU A 23 -3.90 -3.02 -3.24
C LEU A 23 -2.42 -2.79 -3.63
N ALA A 24 -1.55 -2.53 -2.65
CA ALA A 24 -0.11 -2.39 -2.86
C ALA A 24 0.57 -3.69 -3.31
N ARG A 25 0.06 -4.86 -2.91
CA ARG A 25 0.52 -6.15 -3.45
C ARG A 25 -0.04 -6.39 -4.85
N ALA A 26 -1.30 -6.06 -5.08
CA ALA A 26 -1.98 -6.22 -6.35
C ALA A 26 -1.36 -5.36 -7.47
N SER A 27 -0.75 -4.21 -7.14
CA SER A 27 -0.07 -3.36 -8.11
C SER A 27 1.18 -3.97 -8.75
N PHE A 28 1.69 -5.10 -8.24
CA PHE A 28 2.88 -5.77 -8.78
C PHE A 28 2.54 -7.15 -9.35
N GLU A 29 2.59 -7.26 -10.67
CA GLU A 29 2.60 -8.48 -11.50
C GLU A 29 1.40 -9.45 -11.43
N THR A 30 0.71 -9.63 -10.28
CA THR A 30 -0.38 -10.62 -10.13
C THR A 30 -1.61 -10.11 -9.35
N PRO A 31 -2.36 -9.11 -9.86
CA PRO A 31 -3.45 -8.45 -9.13
C PRO A 31 -4.59 -9.40 -8.71
N ILE A 32 -5.07 -10.24 -9.62
CA ILE A 32 -6.26 -11.09 -9.41
C ILE A 32 -6.05 -12.04 -8.22
N LYS A 33 -4.87 -12.67 -8.12
CA LYS A 33 -4.54 -13.60 -7.05
C LYS A 33 -4.56 -12.93 -5.68
N HIS A 34 -4.07 -11.69 -5.60
CA HIS A 34 -4.05 -10.94 -4.34
C HIS A 34 -5.45 -10.55 -3.88
N VAL A 35 -6.30 -10.07 -4.80
CA VAL A 35 -7.67 -9.68 -4.48
C VAL A 35 -8.53 -10.87 -4.06
N ILE A 36 -8.44 -12.01 -4.78
CA ILE A 36 -9.21 -13.21 -4.42
C ILE A 36 -8.81 -13.72 -3.03
N ASN A 37 -7.50 -13.84 -2.75
CA ASN A 37 -7.04 -14.32 -1.45
C ASN A 37 -7.44 -13.38 -0.30
N ALA A 38 -7.35 -12.07 -0.52
CA ALA A 38 -7.78 -11.08 0.46
C ALA A 38 -9.29 -11.16 0.73
N ALA A 39 -10.10 -11.35 -0.32
CA ALA A 39 -11.55 -11.50 -0.20
C ALA A 39 -11.94 -12.78 0.57
N LEU A 40 -11.20 -13.88 0.37
CA LEU A 40 -11.43 -15.15 1.09
C LEU A 40 -11.15 -15.03 2.59
N VAL A 41 -10.17 -14.21 2.98
CA VAL A 41 -9.77 -14.02 4.39
C VAL A 41 -10.51 -12.84 5.04
N GLY A 42 -11.20 -12.01 4.25
CA GLY A 42 -11.86 -10.78 4.73
C GLY A 42 -10.85 -9.70 5.14
N GLU A 43 -9.73 -9.59 4.42
CA GLU A 43 -8.68 -8.62 4.74
C GLU A 43 -9.18 -7.17 4.54
N ILE A 44 -8.89 -6.29 5.50
CA ILE A 44 -9.27 -4.88 5.48
C ILE A 44 -8.02 -4.05 5.17
N ASP A 45 -8.09 -3.29 4.09
CA ASP A 45 -7.03 -2.35 3.71
C ASP A 45 -7.27 -0.99 4.38
N LYS A 46 -6.28 -0.50 5.12
CA LYS A 46 -6.37 0.78 5.86
C LYS A 46 -6.04 2.00 5.00
N LEU A 47 -5.59 1.78 3.77
CA LEU A 47 -5.22 2.83 2.83
C LEU A 47 -4.09 3.75 3.35
N ASP A 48 -3.10 3.19 4.05
CA ASP A 48 -2.01 3.96 4.66
C ASP A 48 -0.83 4.20 3.69
N SER A 49 -0.76 3.47 2.58
CA SER A 49 0.35 3.52 1.63
C SER A 49 0.06 4.48 0.47
N VAL A 50 1.10 4.83 -0.27
CA VAL A 50 0.98 5.68 -1.46
C VAL A 50 0.17 5.03 -2.57
N VAL A 51 0.37 3.72 -2.78
CA VAL A 51 -0.11 3.00 -3.96
C VAL A 51 -1.64 2.89 -4.01
N GLU A 52 -2.26 2.42 -2.93
CA GLU A 52 -3.72 2.44 -2.78
C GLU A 52 -4.32 3.84 -2.94
N ASN A 53 -3.82 4.86 -2.25
CA ASN A 53 -4.36 6.22 -2.30
C ASN A 53 -4.31 6.80 -3.71
N VAL A 54 -3.24 6.53 -4.47
CA VAL A 54 -3.17 6.90 -5.89
C VAL A 54 -4.23 6.16 -6.71
N MET A 55 -4.42 4.86 -6.50
CA MET A 55 -5.43 4.08 -7.24
C MET A 55 -6.87 4.58 -7.02
N ILE A 56 -7.19 5.02 -5.80
CA ILE A 56 -8.54 5.49 -5.45
C ILE A 56 -8.69 7.02 -5.51
N ASN A 57 -7.69 7.72 -6.04
CA ASN A 57 -7.67 9.18 -6.19
C ASN A 57 -7.91 9.93 -4.86
N GLN A 58 -7.24 9.50 -3.80
CA GLN A 58 -7.22 10.16 -2.49
C GLN A 58 -5.88 10.89 -2.26
N PRO A 59 -5.86 11.92 -1.39
CA PRO A 59 -4.61 12.54 -0.96
C PRO A 59 -3.66 11.51 -0.37
N VAL A 60 -2.46 11.41 -0.96
CA VAL A 60 -1.42 10.50 -0.48
C VAL A 60 -0.84 11.04 0.83
N PRO A 61 -0.69 10.22 1.90
CA PRO A 61 -0.10 10.65 3.18
C PRO A 61 1.43 10.75 3.09
N LEU A 62 1.95 11.52 2.12
CA LEU A 62 3.36 11.76 1.89
C LEU A 62 3.56 13.19 1.37
N GLY A 63 4.65 13.83 1.77
CA GLY A 63 5.01 15.16 1.30
C GLY A 63 3.92 16.19 1.59
N THR A 64 3.35 16.78 0.54
CA THR A 64 2.31 17.81 0.65
C THR A 64 0.97 17.31 1.21
N GLY A 65 0.72 16.00 1.21
CA GLY A 65 -0.48 15.41 1.81
C GLY A 65 -0.37 15.13 3.31
N LEU A 66 0.78 15.40 3.94
CA LEU A 66 0.95 15.26 5.40
C LEU A 66 0.30 16.39 6.20
N PRO A 67 0.48 17.69 5.88
CA PRO A 67 -0.13 18.77 6.65
C PRO A 67 -1.63 18.92 6.34
N GLY A 68 -2.47 18.87 7.37
CA GLY A 68 -3.87 19.29 7.28
C GLY A 68 -3.99 20.81 7.27
N LEU A 69 -4.64 21.38 6.26
CA LEU A 69 -4.92 22.82 6.20
C LEU A 69 -6.16 23.14 7.04
N ILE A 70 -6.00 24.00 8.03
CA ILE A 70 -7.09 24.56 8.83
C ILE A 70 -7.18 26.06 8.58
N THR A 71 -8.37 26.56 8.28
CA THR A 71 -8.62 28.00 8.12
C THR A 71 -9.71 28.46 9.08
N LYS A 72 -9.55 29.66 9.65
CA LYS A 72 -10.62 30.31 10.43
C LYS A 72 -11.56 30.99 9.45
N VAL A 73 -12.80 30.54 9.42
CA VAL A 73 -13.89 31.24 8.75
C VAL A 73 -14.24 32.48 9.58
N LYS A 74 -14.35 33.63 8.92
CA LYS A 74 -14.62 34.93 9.54
C LYS A 74 -16.12 35.17 9.70
#